data_AF-A0A3B0Z7T7-F1
#
_entry.id   AF-A0A3B0Z7T7-F1
#
_cell.length_a   1.000
_cell.length_b   1.000
_cell.length_c   1.000
_cell.angle_alpha   90.00
_cell.angle_beta   90.00
_cell.angle_gamma   90.00
#
_symmetry.space_group_name_H-M   'P 1'
#
loop_
_entity.id
_entity.type
_entity.pdbx_description
1 polymer ?
#
loop_
_entity_poly.entity_id
_entity_poly.type
_entity_poly.pdbx_seq_one_letter_code
_entity_poly.pdbx_strand_id
1 'polypeptide(L)'
;MPTPRKNQVCLDSTPYYHCISRCVRRAFLCGNDEFSGQSYEHRKQWVVDKLAELASVFSIDVCAYAVMSNHYHLVLHINQPQAQSWSDEAVIERWTLL
;
A
#
# COMPACT_ATOMS: atom_id res chain seq x y z
N MET A 1 -24.31 0.67 -0.96
CA MET A 1 -23.78 -0.35 -1.89
C MET A 1 -22.29 -0.12 -2.06
N PRO A 2 -21.42 -1.13 -1.97
CA PRO A 2 -20.00 -0.94 -2.27
C PRO A 2 -19.80 -0.61 -3.75
N THR A 3 -19.04 0.44 -4.05
CA THR A 3 -18.67 0.82 -5.43
C THR A 3 -17.59 -0.14 -5.95
N PRO A 4 -17.69 -0.68 -7.19
CA PRO A 4 -16.62 -1.49 -7.79
C PRO A 4 -15.29 -0.73 -7.83
N ARG A 5 -14.16 -1.39 -7.55
CA ARG A 5 -12.82 -0.75 -7.51
C ARG A 5 -12.48 0.06 -8.75
N LYS A 6 -12.86 -0.43 -9.94
CA LYS A 6 -12.66 0.28 -11.21
C LYS A 6 -13.39 1.63 -11.30
N ASN A 7 -14.39 1.86 -10.44
CA ASN A 7 -15.16 3.09 -10.36
C ASN A 7 -14.79 3.92 -9.11
N GLN A 8 -13.79 3.51 -8.32
CA GLN A 8 -13.36 4.22 -7.11
C GLN A 8 -12.24 5.24 -7.39
N VAL A 9 -11.58 5.15 -8.55
CA VAL A 9 -10.45 6.00 -8.93
C VAL A 9 -10.87 6.88 -10.11
N CYS A 10 -10.68 8.19 -9.97
CA CYS A 10 -10.94 9.20 -11.00
C CYS A 10 -9.78 10.19 -11.04
N LEU A 11 -8.84 9.97 -11.96
CA LEU A 11 -7.63 10.79 -12.08
C LEU A 11 -7.92 12.23 -12.53
N ASP A 12 -9.04 12.45 -13.24
CA ASP A 12 -9.51 13.79 -13.62
C ASP A 12 -9.89 14.65 -12.41
N SER A 13 -10.30 14.00 -11.31
CA SER A 13 -10.66 14.71 -10.07
C SER A 13 -9.48 14.89 -9.14
N THR A 14 -8.65 13.86 -8.97
CA THR A 14 -7.46 13.92 -8.12
C THR A 14 -6.51 12.75 -8.41
N PRO A 15 -5.18 12.98 -8.41
CA PRO A 15 -4.20 11.91 -8.42
C PRO A 15 -3.91 11.34 -7.02
N TYR A 16 -4.45 11.96 -5.95
CA TYR A 16 -4.17 11.57 -4.55
C TYR A 16 -5.29 10.73 -3.94
N TYR A 17 -4.92 9.65 -3.27
CA TYR A 17 -5.85 8.70 -2.64
C TYR A 17 -5.42 8.31 -1.22
N HIS A 18 -6.39 8.32 -0.29
CA HIS A 18 -6.22 7.76 1.04
C HIS A 18 -6.70 6.31 1.05
N CYS A 19 -5.76 5.37 1.10
CA CYS A 19 -6.03 3.94 1.15
C CYS A 19 -5.91 3.42 2.58
N ILE A 20 -6.85 2.56 2.98
CA ILE A 20 -6.88 1.97 4.32
C ILE A 20 -7.14 0.47 4.18
N SER A 21 -6.36 -0.33 4.88
CA SER A 21 -6.62 -1.77 5.02
C SER A 21 -6.51 -2.17 6.48
N ARG A 22 -7.42 -3.04 6.92
CA ARG A 22 -7.53 -3.49 8.30
C ARG A 22 -7.63 -5.00 8.37
N CYS A 23 -6.94 -5.57 9.35
CA CYS A 23 -7.18 -6.94 9.75
C CYS A 23 -8.58 -7.07 10.39
N VAL A 24 -9.23 -8.19 10.12
CA VAL A 24 -10.51 -8.57 10.71
C VAL A 24 -10.34 -9.81 11.58
N ARG A 25 -11.39 -10.20 12.32
CA ARG A 25 -11.39 -11.43 13.16
C ARG A 25 -10.28 -11.48 14.21
N ARG A 26 -9.95 -10.34 14.83
CA ARG A 26 -8.88 -10.20 15.84
C ARG A 26 -7.48 -10.61 15.35
N ALA A 27 -7.25 -10.61 14.03
CA ALA A 27 -5.90 -10.69 13.51
C ALA A 27 -5.18 -9.34 13.71
N PHE A 28 -3.87 -9.39 13.95
CA PHE A 28 -3.01 -8.23 14.12
C PHE A 28 -1.90 -8.26 13.05
N LEU A 29 -1.57 -7.10 12.49
CA LEU A 29 -0.41 -6.90 11.63
C LEU A 29 0.88 -6.93 12.44
N CYS A 30 0.88 -6.22 13.57
CA CYS A 30 2.01 -6.07 14.49
C CYS A 30 1.48 -5.73 15.90
N GLY A 31 2.37 -5.39 16.84
CA GLY A 31 2.01 -5.08 18.22
C GLY A 31 2.05 -6.29 19.14
N ASN A 32 1.59 -6.08 20.38
CA ASN A 32 1.59 -7.11 21.41
C ASN A 32 0.28 -7.91 21.37
N ASP A 33 0.39 -9.23 21.38
CA ASP A 33 -0.74 -10.11 21.59
C ASP A 33 -0.99 -10.28 23.10
N GLU A 34 -2.09 -9.72 23.60
CA GLU A 34 -2.46 -9.79 25.02
C GLU A 34 -2.77 -11.21 25.49
N PHE A 35 -3.13 -12.14 24.59
CA PHE A 35 -3.46 -13.51 24.98
C PHE A 35 -2.21 -14.36 25.20
N SER A 36 -1.25 -14.32 24.26
CA SER A 36 0.02 -15.07 24.40
C SER A 36 1.13 -14.29 25.12
N GLY A 37 1.00 -12.98 25.25
CA GLY A 37 2.04 -12.08 25.75
C GLY A 37 3.17 -11.81 24.74
N GLN A 38 3.11 -12.38 23.54
CA GLN A 38 4.15 -12.27 22.53
C GLN A 38 4.09 -10.90 21.82
N SER A 39 5.26 -10.29 21.59
CA SER A 39 5.36 -9.09 20.75
C SER A 39 5.64 -9.44 19.29
N TYR A 40 4.86 -8.85 18.40
CA TYR A 40 5.01 -8.89 16.94
C TYR A 40 5.36 -7.51 16.35
N GLU A 41 5.86 -6.59 17.17
CA GLU A 41 6.15 -5.21 16.75
C GLU A 41 7.20 -5.14 15.62
N HIS A 42 8.12 -6.10 15.56
CA HIS A 42 9.10 -6.24 14.47
C HIS A 42 8.45 -6.30 13.07
N ARG A 43 7.21 -6.78 12.95
CA ARG A 43 6.49 -6.85 11.67
C ARG A 43 6.12 -5.48 11.11
N LYS A 44 6.08 -4.44 11.94
CA LYS A 44 5.83 -3.07 11.46
C LYS A 44 6.85 -2.65 10.40
N GLN A 45 8.12 -2.97 10.62
CA GLN A 45 9.17 -2.66 9.66
C GLN A 45 8.97 -3.43 8.35
N TRP A 46 8.54 -4.70 8.41
CA TRP A 46 8.27 -5.48 7.20
C TRP A 46 7.17 -4.86 6.33
N VAL A 47 6.14 -4.27 6.95
CA VAL A 47 5.11 -3.53 6.22
C VAL A 47 5.71 -2.30 5.54
N VAL A 48 6.53 -1.53 6.26
CA VAL A 48 7.20 -0.33 5.71
C VAL A 48 8.13 -0.70 4.56
N ASP A 49 8.94 -1.74 4.71
CA ASP A 49 9.85 -2.22 3.67
C ASP A 49 9.07 -2.67 2.42
N LYS A 50 7.97 -3.40 2.61
CA LYS A 50 7.13 -3.83 1.49
C LYS A 50 6.45 -2.64 0.80
N LEU A 51 6.03 -1.61 1.53
CA LEU A 51 5.49 -0.40 0.92
C LEU A 51 6.54 0.31 0.05
N ALA A 52 7.78 0.41 0.52
CA ALA A 52 8.87 1.00 -0.25
C ALA A 52 9.23 0.17 -1.50
N GLU A 53 9.27 -1.16 -1.37
CA GLU A 53 9.48 -2.08 -2.49
C GLU A 53 8.39 -1.90 -3.56
N LEU A 54 7.11 -1.95 -3.16
CA LEU A 54 5.99 -1.79 -4.08
C LEU A 54 5.97 -0.41 -4.77
N ALA A 55 6.34 0.65 -4.05
CA ALA A 55 6.46 1.99 -4.62
C ALA A 55 7.59 2.12 -5.66
N SER A 56 8.60 1.23 -5.62
CA SER A 56 9.63 1.18 -6.66
C SER A 56 9.19 0.45 -7.93
N VAL A 57 8.23 -0.46 -7.79
CA VAL A 57 7.67 -1.25 -8.90
C VAL A 57 6.57 -0.47 -9.63
N PHE A 58 5.66 0.15 -8.89
CA PHE A 58 4.52 0.87 -9.45
C PHE A 58 4.84 2.36 -9.62
N SER A 59 4.20 3.01 -10.59
CA SER A 59 4.24 4.46 -10.77
C SER A 59 3.32 5.16 -9.76
N ILE A 60 3.55 4.87 -8.48
CA ILE A 60 2.77 5.34 -7.33
C ILE A 60 3.74 5.82 -6.26
N ASP A 61 3.59 7.07 -5.85
CA ASP A 61 4.37 7.63 -4.74
C ASP A 61 3.62 7.43 -3.42
N VAL A 62 4.36 7.07 -2.36
CA VAL A 62 3.83 7.05 -0.98
C VAL A 62 4.10 8.42 -0.34
N CYS A 63 3.09 9.29 -0.33
CA CYS A 63 3.21 10.63 0.26
C CYS A 63 3.25 10.60 1.79
N ALA A 64 2.48 9.69 2.40
CA ALA A 64 2.47 9.46 3.83
C ALA A 64 1.98 8.05 4.16
N TYR A 65 2.38 7.51 5.30
CA TYR A 65 1.86 6.25 5.82
C TYR A 65 1.75 6.26 7.34
N ALA A 66 0.85 5.44 7.86
CA ALA A 66 0.78 5.11 9.28
C ALA A 66 0.48 3.61 9.44
N VAL A 67 1.32 2.89 10.18
CA VAL A 67 1.14 1.46 10.46
C VAL A 67 0.78 1.26 11.92
N MET A 68 -0.39 0.66 12.16
CA MET A 68 -0.92 0.34 13.47
C MET A 68 -1.02 -1.18 13.66
N SER A 69 -1.30 -1.63 14.88
CA SER A 69 -1.34 -3.05 15.21
C SER A 69 -2.34 -3.86 14.40
N ASN A 70 -3.45 -3.26 13.96
CA ASN A 70 -4.53 -3.96 13.25
C ASN A 70 -4.93 -3.32 11.91
N HIS A 71 -4.29 -2.23 11.49
CA HIS A 71 -4.56 -1.58 10.20
C HIS A 71 -3.42 -0.66 9.80
N TYR A 72 -3.45 -0.19 8.56
CA TYR A 72 -2.57 0.86 8.08
C TYR A 72 -3.32 1.86 7.20
N HIS A 73 -2.78 3.06 7.14
CA HIS A 73 -3.22 4.15 6.27
C HIS A 73 -2.11 4.53 5.32
N LEU A 74 -2.43 4.77 4.05
CA LEU A 74 -1.51 5.24 3.02
C LEU A 74 -2.12 6.46 2.33
N VAL A 75 -1.34 7.52 2.16
CA VAL A 75 -1.64 8.60 1.22
C VAL A 75 -0.78 8.34 0.00
N LEU A 76 -1.41 8.03 -1.12
CA LEU A 76 -0.78 7.66 -2.36
C LEU A 76 -1.00 8.73 -3.42
N HIS A 77 -0.02 8.92 -4.29
CA HIS A 77 -0.11 9.74 -5.49
C HIS A 77 0.11 8.85 -6.72
N ILE A 78 -0.83 8.88 -7.67
CA ILE A 78 -0.70 8.15 -8.93
C ILE A 78 0.08 9.01 -9.92
N ASN A 79 1.33 8.61 -10.21
CA ASN A 79 2.22 9.34 -11.12
C ASN A 79 1.95 8.93 -12.57
N GLN A 80 0.85 9.45 -13.13
CA GLN A 80 0.43 9.16 -14.49
C GLN A 80 1.47 9.53 -15.57
N PRO A 81 2.17 10.69 -15.49
CA PRO A 81 3.23 11.01 -16.43
C PRO A 81 4.37 9.98 -16.44
N GLN A 82 4.80 9.50 -15.27
CA GLN A 82 5.81 8.45 -15.17
C GLN A 82 5.29 7.14 -15.77
N ALA A 83 4.05 6.73 -15.45
CA ALA A 83 3.44 5.54 -16.00
C ALA A 83 3.42 5.55 -17.55
N GLN A 84 3.03 6.68 -18.13
CA GLN A 84 2.95 6.87 -19.59
C GLN A 84 4.32 6.94 -20.27
N SER A 85 5.39 7.22 -19.52
CA SER A 85 6.75 7.26 -20.04
C SER A 85 7.41 5.88 -20.16
N TRP A 86 6.82 4.84 -19.57
CA TRP A 86 7.38 3.49 -19.60
C TRP A 86 7.03 2.76 -20.90
N SER A 87 8.01 2.07 -21.48
CA SER A 87 7.76 1.10 -22.55
C SER A 87 7.20 -0.20 -21.98
N ASP A 88 6.63 -1.04 -22.84
CA ASP A 88 6.12 -2.36 -22.45
C ASP A 88 7.23 -3.22 -21.80
N GLU A 89 8.45 -3.15 -22.31
CA GLU A 89 9.61 -3.84 -21.71
C GLU A 89 9.90 -3.32 -20.30
N ALA A 90 9.89 -2.00 -20.10
CA ALA A 90 10.10 -1.38 -18.79
C ALA A 90 8.98 -1.73 -17.80
N VAL A 91 7.75 -1.93 -18.26
CA VAL A 91 6.64 -2.44 -17.44
C VAL A 91 6.88 -3.90 -17.05
N ILE A 92 7.29 -4.75 -17.99
CA ILE A 92 7.59 -6.17 -17.73
C ILE A 92 8.74 -6.31 -16.73
N GLU A 93 9.84 -5.58 -16.91
CA GLU A 93 10.99 -5.61 -16.01
C GLU A 93 10.59 -5.28 -14.57
N ARG A 94 9.79 -4.22 -14.37
CA ARG A 94 9.29 -3.85 -13.04
C ARG A 94 8.38 -4.92 -12.47
N TRP A 95 7.49 -5.49 -13.28
CA TRP A 95 6.58 -6.56 -12.83
C TRP A 95 7.34 -7.80 -12.35
N THR A 96 8.51 -8.12 -12.93
CA THR A 96 9.34 -9.25 -12.49
C THR A 96 10.01 -9.06 -11.11
N LEU A 97 9.93 -7.86 -10.53
CA LEU A 97 10.43 -7.59 -9.17
C LEU A 97 9.43 -7.96 -8.06
N LEU A 98 8.17 -8.28 -8.42
CA LEU A 98 7.11 -8.69 -7.48
C LEU A 98 7.20 -10.16 -7.07
#